data_AF-A0A2P5VM29-F1
#
_entry.id   AF-A0A2P5VM29-F1
#
_cell.length_a   1.000
_cell.length_b   1.000
_cell.length_c   1.000
_cell.angle_alpha   90.00
_cell.angle_beta   90.00
_cell.angle_gamma   90.00
#
_symmetry.space_group_name_H-M   'P 1'
#
loop_
_entity.id
_entity.type
_entity.pdbx_description
1 polymer ?
#
loop_
_entity_poly.entity_id
_entity_poly.type
_entity_poly.pdbx_seq_one_letter_code
_entity_poly.pdbx_strand_id
1 'polypeptide(L)'
;MKFGGMVATKIDDWHMFPFLEELGYDAGWVPDSQMIWSDCYATMALAAQNTTKLRLGTGVAIAGTRLAPVTAHSIASINKIAPGRVFLGIGTGHTAMRVMGQNPMQPTAFRNYLQVVRGLLAGEEVEYQGKPIKFLDRELECINTEHKVPIYVAANGPKALAAAGAYGDGRIGAGNEPYGLLTQNLKRMHRSAEAVGRKIEKDFHTSVLTFACVLKPGENLRSDRVIDETGAEVASTLHFWYEIYLQRGNDDFIQGEVREIWDQYKTYVKTEMPLERRHQILHTGHCAFLPSSERRFITPEMIKVSGGLVGEPDEIIERLRELEAGGLKEVALLPPIAVARQNFKDFAEHIMAKY
;
A
#
# COMPACT_ATOMS: atom_id res chain seq x y z
N MET A 1 -15.35 5.51 9.09
CA MET A 1 -14.17 4.90 8.44
C MET A 1 -14.42 4.88 6.93
N LYS A 2 -13.38 5.00 6.10
CA LYS A 2 -13.46 4.76 4.65
C LYS A 2 -12.94 3.38 4.29
N PHE A 3 -13.43 2.82 3.19
CA PHE A 3 -13.06 1.50 2.71
C PHE A 3 -12.51 1.55 1.29
N GLY A 4 -11.28 1.10 1.12
CA GLY A 4 -10.61 0.97 -0.16
C GLY A 4 -10.46 -0.49 -0.59
N GLY A 5 -10.53 -0.73 -1.89
CA GLY A 5 -10.16 -2.01 -2.50
C GLY A 5 -8.89 -1.82 -3.33
N MET A 6 -7.84 -2.59 -3.03
CA MET A 6 -6.64 -2.64 -3.85
C MET A 6 -6.76 -3.74 -4.89
N VAL A 7 -6.74 -3.36 -6.15
CA VAL A 7 -6.83 -4.30 -7.27
C VAL A 7 -5.43 -4.55 -7.78
N ALA A 8 -4.92 -5.78 -7.66
CA ALA A 8 -3.67 -6.18 -8.28
C ALA A 8 -3.66 -5.76 -9.76
N THR A 9 -2.57 -5.16 -10.23
CA THR A 9 -2.49 -4.52 -11.55
C THR A 9 -2.35 -5.54 -12.68
N LYS A 10 -3.31 -6.44 -12.85
CA LYS A 10 -3.51 -7.17 -14.10
C LYS A 10 -4.42 -6.31 -14.98
N ILE A 11 -3.91 -5.82 -16.11
CA ILE A 11 -4.60 -4.78 -16.88
C ILE A 11 -6.02 -5.16 -17.32
N ASP A 12 -6.28 -6.45 -17.58
CA ASP A 12 -7.63 -6.94 -17.94
C ASP A 12 -8.61 -7.02 -16.75
N ASP A 13 -8.13 -6.88 -15.51
CA ASP A 13 -8.96 -6.92 -14.30
C ASP A 13 -9.54 -5.53 -13.97
N TRP A 14 -9.48 -4.57 -14.90
CA TRP A 14 -10.03 -3.23 -14.73
C TRP A 14 -11.52 -3.22 -14.34
N HIS A 15 -12.27 -4.25 -14.68
CA HIS A 15 -13.68 -4.42 -14.28
C HIS A 15 -13.87 -4.50 -12.76
N MET A 16 -12.81 -4.77 -12.00
CA MET A 16 -12.86 -4.76 -10.54
C MET A 16 -13.13 -3.35 -9.98
N PHE A 17 -12.72 -2.27 -10.67
CA PHE A 17 -12.96 -0.91 -10.20
C PHE A 17 -14.45 -0.51 -10.20
N PRO A 18 -15.23 -0.66 -11.29
CA PRO A 18 -16.67 -0.44 -11.24
C PRO A 18 -17.36 -1.39 -10.26
N PHE A 19 -16.90 -2.64 -10.15
CA PHE A 19 -17.42 -3.58 -9.15
C PHE A 19 -17.22 -3.09 -7.70
N LEU A 20 -16.05 -2.53 -7.38
CA LEU A 20 -15.80 -1.89 -6.08
C LEU A 20 -16.73 -0.69 -5.85
N GLU A 21 -16.94 0.15 -6.88
CA GLU A 21 -17.88 1.29 -6.82
C GLU A 21 -19.32 0.83 -6.55
N GLU A 22 -19.77 -0.24 -7.21
CA GLU A 22 -21.09 -0.85 -7.02
C GLU A 22 -21.29 -1.41 -5.61
N LEU A 23 -20.25 -2.00 -5.02
CA LEU A 23 -20.25 -2.51 -3.64
C LEU A 23 -20.18 -1.39 -2.58
N GLY A 24 -19.92 -0.14 -2.98
CA GLY A 24 -19.86 1.01 -2.08
C GLY A 24 -18.49 1.28 -1.47
N TYR A 25 -17.40 0.77 -2.05
CA TYR A 25 -16.05 1.17 -1.66
C TYR A 25 -15.79 2.65 -2.00
N ASP A 26 -15.05 3.35 -1.14
CA ASP A 26 -14.70 4.77 -1.30
C ASP A 26 -13.55 4.98 -2.29
N ALA A 27 -12.64 4.01 -2.40
CA ALA A 27 -11.44 4.14 -3.22
C ALA A 27 -10.96 2.83 -3.87
N GLY A 28 -10.47 2.94 -5.10
CA GLY A 28 -9.69 1.94 -5.80
C GLY A 28 -8.20 2.26 -5.70
N TRP A 29 -7.45 1.36 -5.09
CA TRP A 29 -5.99 1.46 -4.96
C TRP A 29 -5.30 0.61 -6.01
N VAL A 30 -4.27 1.17 -6.65
CA VAL A 30 -3.59 0.56 -7.78
C VAL A 30 -2.10 0.36 -7.46
N PRO A 31 -1.66 -0.86 -7.12
CA PRO A 31 -0.27 -1.11 -6.74
C PRO A 31 0.68 -0.96 -7.93
N ASP A 32 1.93 -0.62 -7.64
CA ASP A 32 2.99 -0.42 -8.63
C ASP A 32 4.13 -1.40 -8.32
N SER A 33 4.42 -2.33 -9.24
CA SER A 33 5.58 -3.24 -9.16
C SER A 33 5.83 -3.89 -10.53
N GLN A 34 6.70 -3.28 -11.34
CA GLN A 34 6.84 -3.57 -12.78
C GLN A 34 7.27 -5.01 -13.11
N MET A 35 7.94 -5.69 -12.18
CA MET A 35 8.38 -7.09 -12.37
C MET A 35 7.30 -8.11 -11.97
N ILE A 36 6.17 -7.65 -11.43
CA ILE A 36 5.09 -8.50 -10.91
C ILE A 36 3.77 -8.19 -11.64
N TRP A 37 3.45 -6.90 -11.78
CA TRP A 37 2.17 -6.44 -12.31
C TRP A 37 2.34 -5.45 -13.46
N SER A 38 1.23 -5.17 -14.15
CA SER A 38 1.12 -4.20 -15.24
C SER A 38 1.34 -2.76 -14.75
N ASP A 39 1.48 -1.82 -15.70
CA ASP A 39 1.66 -0.41 -15.39
C ASP A 39 0.46 0.17 -14.61
N CYS A 40 0.74 0.81 -13.48
CA CYS A 40 -0.28 1.36 -12.60
C CYS A 40 -1.05 2.55 -13.21
N TYR A 41 -0.40 3.42 -13.99
CA TYR A 41 -1.07 4.57 -14.59
C TYR A 41 -1.96 4.16 -15.77
N ALA A 42 -1.53 3.19 -16.58
CA ALA A 42 -2.38 2.60 -17.61
C ALA A 42 -3.65 1.96 -17.00
N THR A 43 -3.48 1.20 -15.90
CA THR A 43 -4.61 0.60 -15.17
C THR A 43 -5.52 1.68 -14.57
N MET A 44 -4.95 2.74 -13.98
CA MET A 44 -5.71 3.86 -13.45
C MET A 44 -6.49 4.62 -14.52
N ALA A 45 -5.98 4.74 -15.76
CA ALA A 45 -6.71 5.36 -16.85
C ALA A 45 -7.99 4.57 -17.20
N LEU A 46 -7.89 3.23 -17.26
CA LEU A 46 -9.05 2.36 -17.43
C LEU A 46 -10.03 2.49 -16.25
N ALA A 47 -9.53 2.48 -15.01
CA ALA A 47 -10.35 2.68 -13.83
C ALA A 47 -11.07 4.03 -13.85
N ALA A 48 -10.36 5.11 -14.16
CA ALA A 48 -10.87 6.48 -14.20
C ALA A 48 -11.97 6.67 -15.23
N GLN A 49 -11.79 6.08 -16.42
CA GLN A 49 -12.76 6.11 -17.52
C GLN A 49 -14.03 5.30 -17.24
N ASN A 50 -13.92 4.23 -16.43
CA ASN A 50 -15.02 3.28 -16.18
C ASN A 50 -15.66 3.42 -14.79
N THR A 51 -15.35 4.48 -14.04
CA THR A 51 -15.94 4.79 -12.72
C THR A 51 -16.36 6.25 -12.65
N THR A 52 -17.32 6.56 -11.79
CA THR A 52 -17.90 7.92 -11.72
C THR A 52 -17.70 8.62 -10.38
N LYS A 53 -17.55 7.86 -9.29
CA LYS A 53 -17.48 8.34 -7.90
C LYS A 53 -16.23 7.84 -7.17
N LEU A 54 -15.76 6.65 -7.51
CA LEU A 54 -14.64 5.97 -6.86
C LEU A 54 -13.40 6.86 -6.93
N ARG A 55 -12.78 7.07 -5.77
CA ARG A 55 -11.48 7.73 -5.71
C ARG A 55 -10.41 6.77 -6.19
N LEU A 56 -9.43 7.26 -6.93
CA LEU A 56 -8.42 6.41 -7.56
C LEU A 56 -7.04 6.90 -7.19
N GLY A 57 -6.17 5.97 -6.79
CA GLY A 57 -4.80 6.33 -6.50
C GLY A 57 -3.86 5.16 -6.44
N THR A 58 -2.59 5.48 -6.54
CA THR A 58 -1.54 4.46 -6.49
C THR A 58 -1.37 3.93 -5.07
N GLY A 59 -1.19 2.62 -4.90
CA GLY A 59 -1.02 1.94 -3.61
C GLY A 59 0.21 1.03 -3.54
N VAL A 60 1.44 1.51 -3.70
CA VAL A 60 1.87 2.90 -3.89
C VAL A 60 2.79 3.02 -5.11
N ALA A 61 2.80 4.18 -5.76
CA ALA A 61 3.79 4.54 -6.76
C ALA A 61 5.20 4.52 -6.16
N ILE A 62 6.19 4.26 -6.99
CA ILE A 62 7.56 4.05 -6.54
C ILE A 62 8.47 5.16 -7.01
N ALA A 63 9.02 5.92 -6.06
CA ALA A 63 9.95 6.99 -6.38
C ALA A 63 11.23 6.50 -7.08
N GLY A 64 11.64 5.25 -6.84
CA GLY A 64 12.83 4.64 -7.43
C GLY A 64 12.72 4.22 -8.89
N THR A 65 11.50 4.09 -9.45
CA THR A 65 11.28 3.56 -10.81
C THR A 65 10.89 4.63 -11.83
N ARG A 66 10.45 5.82 -11.38
CA ARG A 66 10.08 6.94 -12.25
C ARG A 66 10.60 8.26 -11.69
N LEU A 67 11.12 9.13 -12.55
CA LEU A 67 11.59 10.47 -12.16
C LEU A 67 10.45 11.29 -11.54
N ALA A 68 10.74 12.15 -10.56
CA ALA A 68 9.74 12.98 -9.89
C ALA A 68 8.85 13.78 -10.86
N PRO A 69 9.40 14.46 -11.89
CA PRO A 69 8.56 15.19 -12.85
C PRO A 69 7.64 14.28 -13.68
N VAL A 70 8.10 13.07 -14.00
CA VAL A 70 7.33 12.07 -14.74
C VAL A 70 6.17 11.55 -13.88
N THR A 71 6.40 11.25 -12.61
CA THR A 71 5.35 10.83 -11.67
C THR A 71 4.30 11.92 -11.48
N ALA A 72 4.73 13.17 -11.29
CA ALA A 72 3.82 14.31 -11.17
C ALA A 72 2.96 14.49 -12.43
N HIS A 73 3.56 14.41 -13.62
CA HIS A 73 2.83 14.51 -14.88
C HIS A 73 1.87 13.34 -15.08
N SER A 74 2.30 12.11 -14.77
CA SER A 74 1.51 10.89 -14.95
C SER A 74 0.25 10.93 -14.10
N ILE A 75 0.35 11.27 -12.81
CA ILE A 75 -0.83 11.35 -11.95
C ILE A 75 -1.73 12.54 -12.31
N ALA A 76 -1.17 13.68 -12.73
CA ALA A 76 -1.95 14.82 -13.22
C ALA A 76 -2.69 14.50 -14.53
N SER A 77 -2.14 13.60 -15.35
CA SER A 77 -2.81 13.08 -16.55
C SER A 77 -4.03 12.24 -16.16
N ILE A 78 -3.93 11.36 -15.16
CA ILE A 78 -5.10 10.63 -14.65
C ILE A 78 -6.14 11.58 -14.05
N ASN A 79 -5.69 12.63 -13.36
CA ASN A 79 -6.57 13.65 -12.80
C ASN A 79 -7.32 14.47 -13.88
N LYS A 80 -6.87 14.46 -15.14
CA LYS A 80 -7.65 15.01 -16.27
C LYS A 80 -8.82 14.11 -16.63
N ILE A 81 -8.66 12.78 -16.54
CA ILE A 81 -9.71 11.79 -16.79
C ILE A 81 -10.73 11.78 -15.65
N ALA A 82 -10.26 11.87 -14.39
CA ALA A 82 -11.09 11.82 -13.19
C ALA A 82 -10.87 13.03 -12.25
N PRO A 83 -11.22 14.26 -12.66
CA PRO A 83 -10.99 15.47 -11.86
C PRO A 83 -11.53 15.35 -10.43
N GLY A 84 -10.67 15.62 -9.44
CA GLY A 84 -11.04 15.64 -8.02
C GLY A 84 -11.20 14.26 -7.37
N ARG A 85 -11.10 13.17 -8.14
CA ARG A 85 -11.15 11.79 -7.62
C ARG A 85 -9.76 11.16 -7.46
N VAL A 86 -8.69 11.80 -7.93
CA VAL A 86 -7.35 11.20 -7.97
C VAL A 86 -6.51 11.57 -6.75
N PHE A 87 -5.75 10.59 -6.23
CA PHE A 87 -4.70 10.82 -5.23
C PHE A 87 -3.42 10.05 -5.60
N LEU A 88 -2.27 10.52 -5.11
CA LEU A 88 -0.97 9.89 -5.31
C LEU A 88 -0.50 9.22 -4.01
N GLY A 89 -0.68 7.92 -3.88
CA GLY A 89 0.03 7.16 -2.85
C GLY A 89 1.45 6.84 -3.32
N ILE A 90 2.48 7.21 -2.56
CA ILE A 90 3.87 7.08 -2.98
C ILE A 90 4.81 6.60 -1.87
N GLY A 91 5.79 5.77 -2.23
CA GLY A 91 6.79 5.26 -1.32
C GLY A 91 8.18 5.13 -1.94
N THR A 92 9.13 4.62 -1.15
CA THR A 92 10.52 4.41 -1.56
C THR A 92 10.72 3.18 -2.46
N GLY A 93 9.70 2.34 -2.61
CA GLY A 93 9.69 1.14 -3.45
C GLY A 93 10.40 -0.04 -2.82
N HIS A 94 9.74 -0.76 -1.90
CA HIS A 94 10.31 -1.97 -1.31
C HIS A 94 10.39 -3.10 -2.35
N THR A 95 9.29 -3.80 -2.60
CA THR A 95 9.24 -4.99 -3.47
C THR A 95 9.75 -4.70 -4.88
N ALA A 96 9.27 -3.63 -5.52
CA ALA A 96 9.65 -3.33 -6.89
C ALA A 96 11.15 -3.06 -7.10
N MET A 97 11.84 -2.47 -6.12
CA MET A 97 13.30 -2.29 -6.20
C MET A 97 14.01 -3.60 -5.85
N ARG A 98 13.55 -4.30 -4.81
CA ARG A 98 14.16 -5.56 -4.33
C ARG A 98 14.12 -6.66 -5.38
N VAL A 99 13.03 -6.79 -6.14
CA VAL A 99 12.91 -7.77 -7.24
C VAL A 99 13.89 -7.50 -8.37
N MET A 100 14.40 -6.27 -8.50
CA MET A 100 15.48 -5.91 -9.41
C MET A 100 16.88 -5.96 -8.75
N GLY A 101 16.99 -6.49 -7.53
CA GLY A 101 18.23 -6.52 -6.75
C GLY A 101 18.68 -5.15 -6.25
N GLN A 102 17.80 -4.15 -6.26
CA GLN A 102 18.11 -2.78 -5.86
C GLN A 102 17.63 -2.47 -4.43
N ASN A 103 18.21 -1.45 -3.82
CA ASN A 103 17.72 -0.91 -2.56
C ASN A 103 16.58 0.10 -2.79
N PRO A 104 15.61 0.20 -1.87
CA PRO A 104 14.63 1.29 -1.87
C PRO A 104 15.32 2.67 -1.85
N MET A 105 14.64 3.69 -2.38
CA MET A 105 15.17 5.05 -2.43
C MET A 105 15.57 5.55 -1.02
N GLN A 106 16.75 6.14 -0.93
CA GLN A 106 17.26 6.67 0.34
C GLN A 106 16.38 7.83 0.85
N PRO A 107 16.18 7.97 2.18
CA PRO A 107 15.25 8.95 2.73
C PRO A 107 15.50 10.40 2.29
N THR A 108 16.76 10.83 2.16
CA THR A 108 17.10 12.19 1.71
C THR A 108 16.68 12.41 0.25
N ALA A 109 16.97 11.45 -0.63
CA ALA A 109 16.55 11.49 -2.03
C ALA A 109 15.02 11.49 -2.14
N PHE A 110 14.34 10.69 -1.32
CA PHE A 110 12.88 10.62 -1.29
C PHE A 110 12.23 11.93 -0.83
N ARG A 111 12.83 12.65 0.13
CA ARG A 111 12.37 13.99 0.51
C ARG A 111 12.46 14.99 -0.65
N ASN A 112 13.59 15.02 -1.34
CA ASN A 112 13.76 15.89 -2.51
C ASN A 112 12.77 15.51 -3.62
N TYR A 113 12.53 14.22 -3.82
CA TYR A 113 11.53 13.71 -4.73
C TYR A 113 10.13 14.26 -4.42
N LEU A 114 9.70 14.15 -3.17
CA LEU A 114 8.38 14.62 -2.72
C LEU A 114 8.22 16.13 -2.88
N GLN A 115 9.28 16.90 -2.61
CA GLN A 115 9.27 18.35 -2.81
C GLN A 115 9.00 18.71 -4.28
N VAL A 116 9.69 18.06 -5.22
CA VAL A 116 9.52 18.29 -6.66
C VAL A 116 8.11 17.89 -7.10
N VAL A 117 7.62 16.71 -6.70
CA VAL A 117 6.26 16.27 -7.05
C VAL A 117 5.21 17.23 -6.50
N ARG A 118 5.34 17.64 -5.24
CA ARG A 118 4.37 18.54 -4.59
C ARG A 118 4.30 19.89 -5.28
N GLY A 119 5.44 20.52 -5.56
CA GLY A 119 5.44 21.83 -6.22
C GLY A 119 4.93 21.77 -7.66
N LEU A 120 5.31 20.75 -8.44
CA LEU A 120 4.77 20.56 -9.80
C LEU A 120 3.25 20.33 -9.80
N LEU A 121 2.74 19.52 -8.87
CA LEU A 121 1.29 19.32 -8.73
C LEU A 121 0.54 20.56 -8.22
N ALA A 122 1.23 21.48 -7.53
CA ALA A 122 0.72 22.80 -7.18
C ALA A 122 0.80 23.81 -8.35
N GLY A 123 1.36 23.41 -9.50
CA GLY A 123 1.55 24.28 -10.67
C GLY A 123 2.72 25.26 -10.53
N GLU A 124 3.62 25.01 -9.59
CA GLU A 124 4.79 25.86 -9.31
C GLU A 124 5.98 25.53 -10.22
N GLU A 125 6.91 26.49 -10.33
CA GLU A 125 8.26 26.22 -10.83
C GLU A 125 9.14 25.74 -9.68
N VAL A 126 9.83 24.61 -9.87
CA VAL A 126 10.64 23.95 -8.84
C VAL A 126 12.06 23.69 -9.31
N GLU A 127 13.02 23.66 -8.39
CA GLU A 127 14.37 23.19 -8.68
C GLU A 127 14.41 21.65 -8.78
N TYR A 128 14.90 21.14 -9.90
CA TYR A 128 15.16 19.73 -10.13
C TYR A 128 16.58 19.54 -10.67
N GLN A 129 17.43 18.88 -9.91
CA GLN A 129 18.83 18.62 -10.28
C GLN A 129 19.59 19.89 -10.71
N GLY A 130 19.38 21.00 -9.97
CA GLY A 130 20.03 22.28 -10.23
C GLY A 130 19.45 23.08 -11.41
N LYS A 131 18.29 22.67 -11.95
CA LYS A 131 17.57 23.39 -13.02
C LYS A 131 16.14 23.73 -12.58
N PRO A 132 15.65 24.95 -12.84
CA PRO A 132 14.23 25.26 -12.66
C PRO A 132 13.40 24.51 -13.72
N ILE A 133 12.32 23.87 -13.30
CA ILE A 133 11.37 23.17 -14.17
C ILE A 133 9.93 23.51 -13.76
N LYS A 134 9.02 23.51 -14.74
CA LYS A 134 7.56 23.61 -14.56
C LYS A 134 6.85 22.91 -15.71
N PHE A 135 5.57 22.62 -15.55
CA PHE A 135 4.74 22.19 -16.69
C PHE A 135 4.49 23.37 -17.63
N LEU A 136 4.63 23.13 -18.93
CA LEU A 136 4.45 24.10 -20.01
C LEU A 136 3.12 23.89 -20.73
N ASP A 137 2.75 24.84 -21.60
CA ASP A 137 1.63 24.75 -22.54
C ASP A 137 0.30 24.30 -21.89
N ARG A 138 0.01 24.84 -20.69
CA ARG A 138 -1.12 24.44 -19.85
C ARG A 138 -2.47 24.66 -20.52
N GLU A 139 -2.53 25.57 -21.50
CA GLU A 139 -3.70 25.85 -22.34
C GLU A 139 -4.09 24.67 -23.26
N LEU A 140 -3.19 23.70 -23.49
CA LEU A 140 -3.53 22.46 -24.19
C LEU A 140 -4.29 21.47 -23.30
N GLU A 141 -4.33 21.72 -21.99
CA GLU A 141 -5.04 20.92 -20.99
C GLU A 141 -4.70 19.42 -20.97
N CYS A 142 -3.48 19.04 -21.36
CA CYS A 142 -3.02 17.64 -21.38
C CYS A 142 -3.03 16.98 -19.99
N ILE A 143 -2.99 17.79 -18.92
CA ILE A 143 -3.02 17.36 -17.52
C ILE A 143 -3.95 18.27 -16.72
N ASN A 144 -4.36 17.82 -15.54
CA ASN A 144 -5.14 18.62 -14.59
C ASN A 144 -4.40 18.77 -13.26
N THR A 145 -3.99 20.00 -12.96
CA THR A 145 -3.45 20.41 -11.65
C THR A 145 -4.34 21.42 -10.92
N GLU A 146 -5.46 21.83 -11.54
CA GLU A 146 -6.44 22.72 -10.90
C GLU A 146 -7.18 22.01 -9.76
N HIS A 147 -7.53 20.74 -10.01
CA HIS A 147 -8.05 19.88 -8.96
C HIS A 147 -6.87 19.31 -8.18
N LYS A 148 -6.79 19.62 -6.89
CA LYS A 148 -5.73 19.13 -6.01
C LYS A 148 -5.64 17.60 -6.07
N VAL A 149 -4.44 17.08 -6.33
CA VAL A 149 -4.10 15.66 -6.17
C VAL A 149 -3.42 15.48 -4.79
N PRO A 150 -4.10 14.90 -3.78
CA PRO A 150 -3.49 14.68 -2.47
C PRO A 150 -2.33 13.69 -2.56
N ILE A 151 -1.23 13.97 -1.85
CA ILE A 151 -0.05 13.07 -1.79
C ILE A 151 -0.09 12.25 -0.51
N TYR A 152 -0.30 10.94 -0.61
CA TYR A 152 -0.28 10.04 0.53
C TYR A 152 1.06 9.31 0.60
N VAL A 153 1.80 9.48 1.69
CA VAL A 153 3.17 8.97 1.78
C VAL A 153 3.21 7.66 2.58
N ALA A 154 3.72 6.60 1.97
CA ALA A 154 3.99 5.34 2.65
C ALA A 154 5.11 5.51 3.68
N ALA A 155 4.76 5.37 4.96
CA ALA A 155 5.66 5.74 6.05
C ALA A 155 5.45 4.89 7.32
N ASN A 156 6.43 4.03 7.59
CA ASN A 156 6.51 3.22 8.81
C ASN A 156 7.72 3.59 9.69
N GLY A 157 8.86 3.90 9.08
CA GLY A 157 10.08 4.29 9.79
C GLY A 157 10.13 5.79 10.15
N PRO A 158 10.93 6.20 11.15
CA PRO A 158 10.96 7.58 11.65
C PRO A 158 11.29 8.62 10.58
N LYS A 159 12.24 8.33 9.67
CA LYS A 159 12.59 9.23 8.57
C LYS A 159 11.46 9.35 7.53
N ALA A 160 10.73 8.27 7.27
CA ALA A 160 9.59 8.28 6.35
C ALA A 160 8.40 9.03 6.98
N LEU A 161 8.14 8.85 8.27
CA LEU A 161 7.12 9.61 9.02
C LEU A 161 7.42 11.11 9.00
N ALA A 162 8.69 11.48 9.13
CA ALA A 162 9.11 12.88 9.02
C ALA A 162 8.84 13.45 7.61
N ALA A 163 9.13 12.67 6.56
CA ALA A 163 8.83 13.05 5.19
C ALA A 163 7.32 13.16 4.92
N ALA A 164 6.51 12.24 5.47
CA ALA A 164 5.05 12.28 5.37
C ALA A 164 4.48 13.55 6.02
N GLY A 165 4.94 13.92 7.22
CA GLY A 165 4.52 15.15 7.88
C GLY A 165 4.93 16.41 7.12
N ALA A 166 6.15 16.43 6.57
CA ALA A 166 6.65 17.57 5.83
C ALA A 166 5.94 17.77 4.48
N TYR A 167 5.73 16.69 3.69
CA TYR A 167 5.32 16.82 2.28
C TYR A 167 4.01 16.11 1.90
N GLY A 168 3.50 15.21 2.73
CA GLY A 168 2.26 14.46 2.44
C GLY A 168 0.99 15.18 2.88
N ASP A 169 -0.12 14.94 2.21
CA ASP A 169 -1.49 15.23 2.66
C ASP A 169 -2.14 14.01 3.36
N GLY A 170 -1.41 12.89 3.41
CA GLY A 170 -1.79 11.71 4.15
C GLY A 170 -0.63 10.74 4.40
N ARG A 171 -0.87 9.76 5.27
CA ARG A 171 0.03 8.65 5.59
C ARG A 171 -0.59 7.34 5.10
N ILE A 172 0.25 6.49 4.53
CA ILE A 172 -0.06 5.09 4.24
C ILE A 172 0.79 4.23 5.18
N GLY A 173 0.14 3.51 6.09
CA GLY A 173 0.75 2.45 6.89
C GLY A 173 0.70 1.10 6.17
N ALA A 174 1.45 0.13 6.68
CA ALA A 174 1.39 -1.26 6.21
C ALA A 174 0.96 -2.18 7.36
N GLY A 175 0.02 -3.08 7.09
CA GLY A 175 -0.52 -4.05 8.05
C GLY A 175 -1.24 -3.39 9.23
N ASN A 176 -1.75 -4.18 10.18
CA ASN A 176 -2.45 -3.62 11.34
C ASN A 176 -1.47 -3.17 12.44
N GLU A 177 -0.90 -1.97 12.26
CA GLU A 177 -0.15 -1.24 13.28
C GLU A 177 -0.98 -1.16 14.58
N PRO A 178 -0.45 -1.64 15.73
CA PRO A 178 -1.18 -1.57 16.99
C PRO A 178 -1.55 -0.13 17.36
N TYR A 179 -2.71 0.07 17.98
CA TYR A 179 -3.26 1.38 18.35
C TYR A 179 -2.22 2.33 18.99
N GLY A 180 -1.44 1.82 19.96
CA GLY A 180 -0.42 2.61 20.64
C GLY A 180 0.70 3.08 19.71
N LEU A 181 1.12 2.23 18.77
CA LEU A 181 2.14 2.57 17.79
C LEU A 181 1.62 3.55 16.74
N LEU A 182 0.37 3.36 16.28
CA LEU A 182 -0.31 4.30 15.38
C LEU A 182 -0.35 5.70 15.99
N THR A 183 -0.85 5.81 17.22
CA THR A 183 -0.91 7.08 17.96
C THR A 183 0.47 7.72 18.11
N GLN A 184 1.50 6.93 18.41
CA GLN A 184 2.87 7.43 18.55
C GLN A 184 3.44 7.93 17.22
N ASN A 185 3.19 7.21 16.12
CA ASN A 185 3.68 7.55 14.79
C ASN A 185 2.98 8.79 14.22
N LEU A 186 1.67 8.94 14.45
CA LEU A 186 0.96 10.19 14.14
C LEU A 186 1.54 11.37 14.92
N LYS A 187 1.77 11.22 16.24
CA LYS A 187 2.43 12.27 17.05
C LYS A 187 3.83 12.64 16.53
N ARG A 188 4.63 11.66 16.09
CA ARG A 188 5.95 11.92 15.47
C ARG A 188 5.83 12.74 14.20
N MET A 189 4.88 12.36 13.34
CA MET A 189 4.60 13.04 12.08
C MET A 189 4.16 14.49 12.30
N HIS A 190 3.26 14.76 13.26
CA HIS A 190 2.87 16.12 13.64
C HIS A 190 4.07 16.99 14.03
N ARG A 191 4.96 16.49 14.89
CA ARG A 191 6.18 17.22 15.28
C ARG A 191 7.11 17.49 14.09
N SER A 192 7.22 16.56 13.15
CA SER A 192 8.04 16.75 11.96
C SER A 192 7.45 17.76 10.99
N ALA A 193 6.13 17.87 10.90
CA ALA A 193 5.48 18.93 10.12
C ALA A 193 5.75 20.31 10.74
N GLU A 194 5.59 20.43 12.07
CA GLU A 194 5.88 21.67 12.81
C GLU A 194 7.32 22.13 12.63
N ALA A 195 8.28 21.20 12.63
CA ALA A 195 9.70 21.49 12.42
C ALA A 195 10.02 22.10 11.04
N VAL A 196 9.14 21.97 10.06
CA VAL A 196 9.26 22.60 8.73
C VAL A 196 8.23 23.71 8.51
N GLY A 197 7.64 24.24 9.59
CA GLY A 197 6.67 25.34 9.53
C GLY A 197 5.32 24.93 8.94
N ARG A 198 5.02 23.64 8.85
CA ARG A 198 3.77 23.12 8.31
C ARG A 198 2.83 22.67 9.43
N LYS A 199 1.56 23.04 9.31
CA LYS A 199 0.48 22.49 10.14
C LYS A 199 -0.17 21.31 9.41
N ILE A 200 -0.31 20.19 10.11
CA ILE A 200 -1.13 19.07 9.63
C ILE A 200 -2.60 19.44 9.84
N GLU A 201 -3.35 19.48 8.75
CA GLU A 201 -4.77 19.81 8.75
C GLU A 201 -5.60 18.70 9.42
N LYS A 202 -6.79 19.06 9.92
CA LYS A 202 -7.71 18.11 10.58
C LYS A 202 -8.12 16.96 9.67
N ASP A 203 -8.17 17.21 8.36
CA ASP A 203 -8.55 16.25 7.33
C ASP A 203 -7.39 15.37 6.85
N PHE A 204 -6.17 15.53 7.38
CA PHE A 204 -5.00 14.72 7.00
C PHE A 204 -5.33 13.23 6.97
N HIS A 205 -5.11 12.60 5.82
CA HIS A 205 -5.63 11.27 5.56
C HIS A 205 -4.72 10.20 6.15
N THR A 206 -5.29 9.21 6.83
CA THR A 206 -4.54 8.10 7.43
C THR A 206 -5.14 6.81 6.89
N SER A 207 -4.34 6.09 6.13
CA SER A 207 -4.75 4.87 5.45
C SER A 207 -3.80 3.74 5.81
N VAL A 208 -4.28 2.52 5.67
CA VAL A 208 -3.46 1.32 5.86
C VAL A 208 -3.73 0.34 4.74
N LEU A 209 -2.65 -0.21 4.18
CA LEU A 209 -2.74 -1.33 3.25
C LEU A 209 -2.79 -2.61 4.09
N THR A 210 -3.85 -3.39 3.93
CA THR A 210 -4.11 -4.58 4.76
C THR A 210 -4.85 -5.64 3.95
N PHE A 211 -5.12 -6.77 4.58
CA PHE A 211 -5.92 -7.85 4.03
C PHE A 211 -7.02 -8.23 5.01
N ALA A 212 -8.06 -8.88 4.51
CA ALA A 212 -9.16 -9.35 5.34
C ALA A 212 -9.57 -10.75 4.96
N CYS A 213 -10.13 -11.49 5.91
CA CYS A 213 -10.86 -12.72 5.66
C CYS A 213 -11.97 -12.83 6.70
N VAL A 214 -13.22 -12.68 6.25
CA VAL A 214 -14.40 -12.86 7.09
C VAL A 214 -14.66 -14.36 7.22
N LEU A 215 -14.64 -14.88 8.46
CA LEU A 215 -14.89 -16.29 8.71
C LEU A 215 -16.36 -16.65 8.44
N LYS A 216 -16.57 -17.83 7.86
CA LYS A 216 -17.90 -18.42 7.68
C LYS A 216 -18.21 -19.36 8.85
N PRO A 217 -19.49 -19.62 9.15
CA PRO A 217 -19.85 -20.54 10.24
C PRO A 217 -19.11 -21.89 10.14
N GLY A 218 -18.40 -22.24 11.21
CA GLY A 218 -17.64 -23.48 11.32
C GLY A 218 -16.20 -23.43 10.79
N GLU A 219 -15.76 -22.30 10.22
CA GLU A 219 -14.38 -22.12 9.79
C GLU A 219 -13.46 -21.71 10.95
N ASN A 220 -12.17 -21.94 10.75
CA ASN A 220 -11.12 -21.44 11.62
C ASN A 220 -9.88 -21.15 10.79
N LEU A 221 -8.81 -20.66 11.43
CA LEU A 221 -7.57 -20.28 10.75
C LEU A 221 -6.81 -21.44 10.08
N ARG A 222 -7.26 -22.69 10.25
CA ARG A 222 -6.72 -23.88 9.55
C ARG A 222 -7.57 -24.31 8.36
N SER A 223 -8.74 -23.70 8.15
CA SER A 223 -9.60 -24.00 6.99
C SER A 223 -8.87 -23.63 5.70
N ASP A 224 -8.90 -24.51 4.70
CA ASP A 224 -8.20 -24.30 3.42
C ASP A 224 -8.59 -22.98 2.75
N ARG A 225 -9.87 -22.62 2.77
CA ARG A 225 -10.35 -21.32 2.25
C ARG A 225 -9.66 -20.14 2.93
N VAL A 226 -9.53 -20.18 4.26
CA VAL A 226 -8.91 -19.09 5.04
C VAL A 226 -7.42 -18.99 4.72
N ILE A 227 -6.74 -20.14 4.57
CA ILE A 227 -5.34 -20.18 4.13
C ILE A 227 -5.19 -19.63 2.70
N ASP A 228 -6.10 -19.99 1.79
CA ASP A 228 -6.06 -19.53 0.40
C ASP A 228 -6.29 -18.02 0.29
N GLU A 229 -7.16 -17.47 1.14
CA GLU A 229 -7.56 -16.07 1.13
C GLU A 229 -6.57 -15.15 1.85
N THR A 230 -5.87 -15.66 2.87
CA THR A 230 -4.87 -14.88 3.63
C THR A 230 -3.43 -15.16 3.20
N GLY A 231 -3.18 -16.27 2.53
CA GLY A 231 -1.85 -16.85 2.35
C GLY A 231 -0.88 -15.98 1.58
N ALA A 232 -1.33 -15.28 0.53
CA ALA A 232 -0.45 -14.40 -0.25
C ALA A 232 0.14 -13.28 0.62
N GLU A 233 -0.64 -12.71 1.52
CA GLU A 233 -0.25 -11.59 2.38
C GLU A 233 0.59 -12.05 3.58
N VAL A 234 0.24 -13.22 4.13
CA VAL A 234 1.03 -13.86 5.18
C VAL A 234 2.41 -14.29 4.64
N ALA A 235 2.48 -14.82 3.42
CA ALA A 235 3.75 -15.12 2.74
C ALA A 235 4.56 -13.84 2.46
N SER A 236 3.92 -12.79 1.92
CA SER A 236 4.57 -11.49 1.72
C SER A 236 5.14 -10.89 3.00
N THR A 237 4.54 -11.16 4.16
CA THR A 237 5.08 -10.76 5.47
C THR A 237 6.42 -11.44 5.75
N LEU A 238 6.55 -12.74 5.44
CA LEU A 238 7.83 -13.46 5.53
C LEU A 238 8.87 -12.93 4.52
N HIS A 239 8.44 -12.60 3.30
CA HIS A 239 9.31 -11.98 2.28
C HIS A 239 9.89 -10.67 2.80
N PHE A 240 9.02 -9.81 3.36
CA PHE A 240 9.40 -8.53 3.95
C PHE A 240 10.34 -8.71 5.14
N TRP A 241 10.03 -9.62 6.07
CA TRP A 241 10.89 -9.90 7.22
C TRP A 241 12.28 -10.37 6.80
N TYR A 242 12.40 -11.17 5.73
CA TYR A 242 13.69 -11.61 5.20
C TYR A 242 14.52 -10.45 4.66
N GLU A 243 13.91 -9.52 3.92
CA GLU A 243 14.60 -8.32 3.45
C GLU A 243 15.05 -7.42 4.61
N ILE A 244 14.22 -7.29 5.66
CA ILE A 244 14.58 -6.52 6.86
C ILE A 244 15.69 -7.21 7.66
N TYR A 245 15.66 -8.53 7.78
CA TYR A 245 16.71 -9.32 8.41
C TYR A 245 18.06 -9.11 7.72
N LEU A 246 18.09 -9.20 6.38
CA LEU A 246 19.31 -8.90 5.61
C LEU A 246 19.77 -7.45 5.79
N GLN A 247 18.83 -6.50 5.84
CA GLN A 247 19.16 -5.08 5.99
C GLN A 247 19.71 -4.74 7.39
N ARG A 248 19.17 -5.34 8.45
CA ARG A 248 19.51 -5.03 9.85
C ARG A 248 20.63 -5.90 10.40
N GLY A 249 20.81 -7.10 9.86
CA GLY A 249 21.72 -8.12 10.39
C GLY A 249 21.21 -8.78 11.69
N ASN A 250 19.96 -8.56 12.08
CA ASN A 250 19.30 -9.20 13.23
C ASN A 250 17.80 -9.42 12.94
N ASP A 251 17.16 -10.26 13.75
CA ASP A 251 15.75 -10.63 13.66
C ASP A 251 15.00 -10.41 15.00
N ASP A 252 15.42 -9.41 15.79
CA ASP A 252 14.82 -9.06 17.09
C ASP A 252 13.37 -8.56 16.98
N PHE A 253 12.92 -8.26 15.75
CA PHE A 253 11.55 -7.86 15.45
C PHE A 253 10.59 -9.06 15.27
N ILE A 254 11.09 -10.28 15.28
CA ILE A 254 10.29 -11.50 15.16
C ILE A 254 9.72 -11.86 16.54
N GLN A 255 8.41 -12.05 16.60
CA GLN A 255 7.71 -12.41 17.83
C GLN A 255 8.01 -13.87 18.22
N GLY A 256 8.07 -14.14 19.53
CA GLY A 256 8.46 -15.46 20.05
C GLY A 256 7.58 -16.61 19.56
N GLU A 257 6.27 -16.36 19.41
CA GLU A 257 5.26 -17.34 18.99
C GLU A 257 5.49 -17.89 17.57
N VAL A 258 6.19 -17.16 16.70
CA VAL A 258 6.46 -17.56 15.31
C VAL A 258 7.94 -17.81 15.03
N ARG A 259 8.77 -17.88 16.08
CA ARG A 259 10.23 -18.03 15.96
C ARG A 259 10.63 -19.30 15.20
N GLU A 260 9.96 -20.41 15.50
CA GLU A 260 10.24 -21.69 14.84
C GLU A 260 9.91 -21.62 13.34
N ILE A 261 8.75 -21.06 12.98
CA ILE A 261 8.33 -20.87 11.59
C ILE A 261 9.32 -19.97 10.84
N TRP A 262 9.78 -18.90 11.50
CA TRP A 262 10.79 -18.00 10.96
C TRP A 262 12.13 -18.69 10.69
N ASP A 263 12.61 -19.52 11.62
CA ASP A 263 13.88 -20.25 11.44
C ASP A 263 13.79 -21.30 10.33
N GLN A 264 12.64 -21.97 10.19
CA GLN A 264 12.35 -22.85 9.06
C GLN A 264 12.30 -22.08 7.74
N TYR A 265 11.69 -20.88 7.71
CA TYR A 265 11.62 -20.04 6.53
C TYR A 265 13.01 -19.55 6.08
N LYS A 266 13.86 -19.09 7.02
CA LYS A 266 15.26 -18.73 6.71
C LYS A 266 16.02 -19.91 6.11
N THR A 267 15.82 -21.11 6.64
CA THR A 267 16.44 -22.34 6.12
C THR A 267 15.96 -22.61 4.71
N TYR A 268 14.65 -22.58 4.46
CA TYR A 268 14.06 -22.72 3.13
C TYR A 268 14.62 -21.73 2.10
N VAL A 269 14.70 -20.44 2.44
CA VAL A 269 15.29 -19.45 1.53
C VAL A 269 16.76 -19.74 1.24
N LYS A 270 17.51 -20.22 2.24
CA LYS A 270 18.93 -20.56 2.07
C LYS A 270 19.14 -21.81 1.22
N THR A 271 18.28 -22.82 1.35
CA THR A 271 18.43 -24.11 0.64
C THR A 271 17.81 -24.10 -0.75
N GLU A 272 16.63 -23.49 -0.90
CA GLU A 272 15.85 -23.57 -2.14
C GLU A 272 16.05 -22.39 -3.08
N MET A 273 16.60 -21.26 -2.59
CA MET A 273 16.76 -20.04 -3.40
C MET A 273 18.25 -19.69 -3.61
N PRO A 274 18.81 -19.98 -4.80
CA PRO A 274 20.19 -19.62 -5.16
C PRO A 274 20.44 -18.11 -4.99
N LEU A 275 21.60 -17.75 -4.43
CA LEU A 275 21.90 -16.36 -4.04
C LEU A 275 21.77 -15.37 -5.19
N GLU A 276 22.24 -15.75 -6.38
CA GLU A 276 22.25 -14.97 -7.60
C GLU A 276 20.85 -14.72 -8.19
N ARG A 277 19.85 -15.53 -7.82
CA ARG A 277 18.45 -15.38 -8.24
C ARG A 277 17.49 -15.09 -7.09
N ARG A 278 17.96 -15.08 -5.84
CA ARG A 278 17.10 -14.93 -4.66
C ARG A 278 16.24 -13.68 -4.71
N HIS A 279 16.77 -12.57 -5.21
CA HIS A 279 16.03 -11.32 -5.37
C HIS A 279 14.77 -11.47 -6.25
N GLN A 280 14.76 -12.38 -7.23
CA GLN A 280 13.60 -12.70 -8.07
C GLN A 280 12.68 -13.72 -7.37
N ILE A 281 13.26 -14.80 -6.84
CA ILE A 281 12.50 -15.95 -6.32
C ILE A 281 11.78 -15.61 -5.00
N LEU A 282 12.42 -14.84 -4.12
CA LEU A 282 11.91 -14.51 -2.79
C LEU A 282 10.53 -13.86 -2.82
N HIS A 283 10.24 -13.06 -3.85
CA HIS A 283 8.98 -12.32 -3.97
C HIS A 283 7.98 -13.02 -4.92
N THR A 284 8.15 -14.33 -5.17
CA THR A 284 7.19 -15.11 -5.97
C THR A 284 5.82 -15.07 -5.31
N GLY A 285 4.80 -14.67 -6.06
CA GLY A 285 3.42 -14.60 -5.55
C GLY A 285 3.13 -13.42 -4.61
N HIS A 286 4.09 -12.51 -4.39
CA HIS A 286 3.96 -11.39 -3.45
C HIS A 286 2.62 -10.66 -3.60
N CYS A 287 1.79 -10.76 -2.56
CA CYS A 287 0.45 -10.15 -2.45
C CYS A 287 -0.55 -10.56 -3.57
N ALA A 288 -0.22 -11.56 -4.39
CA ALA A 288 -1.02 -11.94 -5.56
C ALA A 288 -1.56 -13.37 -5.44
N PHE A 289 -0.71 -14.32 -5.03
CA PHE A 289 -1.06 -15.73 -4.83
C PHE A 289 -0.08 -16.39 -3.85
N LEU A 290 -0.50 -17.48 -3.20
CA LEU A 290 0.37 -18.25 -2.31
C LEU A 290 1.15 -19.30 -3.12
N PRO A 291 2.50 -19.26 -3.15
CA PRO A 291 3.29 -20.35 -3.73
C PRO A 291 3.03 -21.66 -2.98
N SER A 292 2.83 -22.77 -3.70
CA SER A 292 2.56 -24.07 -3.07
C SER A 292 3.67 -24.51 -2.11
N SER A 293 4.92 -24.16 -2.42
CA SER A 293 6.08 -24.43 -1.56
C SER A 293 6.03 -23.68 -0.22
N GLU A 294 5.34 -22.54 -0.15
CA GLU A 294 5.25 -21.68 1.02
C GLU A 294 3.99 -21.90 1.85
N ARG A 295 3.00 -22.65 1.35
CA ARG A 295 1.76 -22.96 2.08
C ARG A 295 1.99 -23.49 3.49
N ARG A 296 3.04 -24.29 3.68
CA ARG A 296 3.40 -24.86 4.99
C ARG A 296 3.72 -23.82 6.07
N PHE A 297 4.05 -22.59 5.68
CA PHE A 297 4.35 -21.50 6.62
C PHE A 297 3.10 -20.70 7.02
N ILE A 298 1.95 -20.97 6.39
CA ILE A 298 0.69 -20.26 6.66
C ILE A 298 -0.03 -20.95 7.82
N THR A 299 0.42 -20.67 9.03
CA THR A 299 -0.17 -21.20 10.28
C THR A 299 -1.11 -20.19 10.94
N PRO A 300 -1.99 -20.60 11.88
CA PRO A 300 -2.81 -19.68 12.64
C PRO A 300 -2.01 -18.57 13.34
N GLU A 301 -0.83 -18.88 13.86
CA GLU A 301 0.06 -17.93 14.52
C GLU A 301 0.59 -16.92 13.49
N MET A 302 1.03 -17.39 12.32
CA MET A 302 1.47 -16.53 11.23
C MET A 302 0.36 -15.62 10.68
N ILE A 303 -0.87 -16.13 10.55
CA ILE A 303 -2.04 -15.32 10.15
C ILE A 303 -2.28 -14.20 11.17
N LYS A 304 -2.21 -14.50 12.47
CA LYS A 304 -2.41 -13.51 13.55
C LYS A 304 -1.32 -12.43 13.54
N VAL A 305 -0.04 -12.82 13.50
CA VAL A 305 1.08 -11.85 13.57
C VAL A 305 1.24 -11.02 12.30
N SER A 306 0.81 -11.52 11.15
CA SER A 306 0.78 -10.75 9.89
C SER A 306 -0.21 -9.59 9.96
N GLY A 307 -1.14 -9.63 10.91
CA GLY A 307 -1.94 -8.48 11.29
C GLY A 307 -2.95 -8.09 10.23
N GLY A 308 -3.62 -9.05 9.59
CA GLY A 308 -4.81 -8.79 8.77
C GLY A 308 -6.09 -8.67 9.60
N LEU A 309 -7.18 -8.26 8.96
CA LEU A 309 -8.55 -8.27 9.48
C LEU A 309 -9.19 -9.65 9.26
N VAL A 310 -8.78 -10.63 10.06
CA VAL A 310 -9.22 -12.02 9.95
C VAL A 310 -9.97 -12.42 11.21
N GLY A 311 -11.22 -12.87 11.06
CA GLY A 311 -12.06 -13.23 12.20
C GLY A 311 -13.55 -13.23 11.86
N GLU A 312 -14.36 -13.38 12.90
CA GLU A 312 -15.81 -13.21 12.78
C GLU A 312 -16.15 -11.73 12.50
N PRO A 313 -17.31 -11.44 11.87
CA PRO A 313 -17.67 -10.07 11.51
C PRO A 313 -17.58 -9.06 12.65
N ASP A 314 -18.07 -9.42 13.83
CA ASP A 314 -18.11 -8.51 14.99
C ASP A 314 -16.71 -8.22 15.53
N GLU A 315 -15.80 -9.20 15.51
CA GLU A 315 -14.40 -9.03 15.91
C GLU A 315 -13.65 -8.08 14.95
N ILE A 316 -13.91 -8.20 13.65
CA ILE A 316 -13.34 -7.31 12.64
C ILE A 316 -13.87 -5.87 12.84
N ILE A 317 -15.17 -5.69 13.08
CA ILE A 317 -15.79 -4.38 13.30
C ILE A 317 -15.23 -3.73 14.57
N GLU A 318 -15.11 -4.47 15.67
CA GLU A 318 -14.52 -3.95 16.91
C GLU A 318 -13.09 -3.46 16.69
N ARG A 319 -12.26 -4.26 16.02
CA ARG A 319 -10.89 -3.87 15.67
C ARG A 319 -10.83 -2.63 14.78
N LEU A 320 -11.73 -2.51 13.81
CA LEU A 320 -11.83 -1.32 12.96
C LEU A 320 -12.17 -0.07 13.77
N ARG A 321 -13.09 -0.17 14.75
CA ARG A 321 -13.45 0.94 15.65
C ARG A 321 -12.27 1.36 16.54
N GLU A 322 -11.49 0.41 17.04
CA GLU A 322 -10.27 0.71 17.80
C GLU A 322 -9.25 1.46 16.94
N LEU A 323 -9.00 0.99 15.71
CA LEU A 323 -8.10 1.65 14.78
C LEU A 323 -8.61 3.05 14.40
N GLU A 324 -9.92 3.21 14.17
CA GLU A 324 -10.54 4.51 13.91
C GLU A 324 -10.36 5.47 15.08
N ALA A 325 -10.58 5.01 16.31
CA ALA A 325 -10.31 5.79 17.52
C ALA A 325 -8.83 6.19 17.64
N GLY A 326 -7.92 5.37 17.10
CA GLY A 326 -6.48 5.66 17.00
C GLY A 326 -6.11 6.67 15.92
N GLY A 327 -7.10 7.13 15.15
CA GLY A 327 -6.95 8.11 14.09
C GLY A 327 -6.72 7.48 12.71
N LEU A 328 -7.00 6.20 12.50
CA LEU A 328 -7.08 5.61 11.16
C LEU A 328 -8.37 6.07 10.46
N LYS A 329 -8.28 6.46 9.19
CA LYS A 329 -9.42 6.96 8.40
C LYS A 329 -9.80 6.05 7.24
N GLU A 330 -8.91 5.19 6.78
CA GLU A 330 -9.17 4.25 5.69
C GLU A 330 -8.42 2.93 5.84
N VAL A 331 -9.08 1.81 5.52
CA VAL A 331 -8.43 0.52 5.25
C VAL A 331 -8.52 0.20 3.77
N ALA A 332 -7.41 -0.22 3.16
CA ALA A 332 -7.36 -0.64 1.76
C ALA A 332 -7.03 -2.14 1.68
N LEU A 333 -8.00 -2.93 1.23
CA LEU A 333 -7.91 -4.40 1.20
C LEU A 333 -7.19 -4.89 -0.05
N LEU A 334 -6.16 -5.73 0.10
CA LEU A 334 -5.48 -6.43 -0.99
C LEU A 334 -5.68 -7.94 -0.86
N PRO A 335 -6.78 -8.50 -1.40
CA PRO A 335 -6.97 -9.94 -1.45
C PRO A 335 -6.15 -10.60 -2.58
N PRO A 336 -5.84 -11.91 -2.48
CA PRO A 336 -5.25 -12.66 -3.57
C PRO A 336 -6.13 -12.62 -4.82
N ILE A 337 -5.51 -12.58 -6.01
CA ILE A 337 -6.19 -12.36 -7.29
C ILE A 337 -7.33 -13.36 -7.50
N ALA A 338 -7.08 -14.65 -7.20
CA ALA A 338 -8.04 -15.73 -7.43
C ALA A 338 -9.35 -15.59 -6.63
N VAL A 339 -9.31 -14.89 -5.49
CA VAL A 339 -10.46 -14.76 -4.58
C VAL A 339 -10.91 -13.30 -4.39
N ALA A 340 -10.26 -12.35 -5.06
CA ALA A 340 -10.48 -10.91 -4.86
C ALA A 340 -11.94 -10.49 -4.95
N ARG A 341 -12.66 -10.99 -5.97
CA ARG A 341 -14.08 -10.67 -6.18
C ARG A 341 -14.96 -11.12 -5.01
N GLN A 342 -14.75 -12.34 -4.53
CA GLN A 342 -15.54 -12.88 -3.42
C GLN A 342 -15.15 -12.20 -2.10
N ASN A 343 -13.86 -11.94 -1.89
CA ASN A 343 -13.38 -11.26 -0.69
C ASN A 343 -13.97 -9.84 -0.55
N PHE A 344 -13.94 -9.03 -1.61
CA PHE A 344 -14.54 -7.70 -1.59
C PHE A 344 -16.05 -7.76 -1.31
N LYS A 345 -16.74 -8.73 -1.90
CA LYS A 345 -18.17 -8.94 -1.67
C LYS A 345 -18.46 -9.32 -0.21
N ASP A 346 -17.77 -10.33 0.32
CA ASP A 346 -17.95 -10.81 1.69
C ASP A 346 -17.66 -9.68 2.69
N PHE A 347 -16.61 -8.89 2.45
CA PHE A 347 -16.28 -7.76 3.32
C PHE A 347 -17.33 -6.64 3.23
N ALA A 348 -17.83 -6.31 2.03
CA ALA A 348 -18.88 -5.32 1.86
C ALA A 348 -20.18 -5.73 2.57
N GLU A 349 -20.61 -6.98 2.39
CA GLU A 349 -21.86 -7.51 2.94
C GLU A 349 -21.82 -7.70 4.45
N HIS A 350 -20.69 -8.15 4.99
CA HIS A 350 -20.62 -8.54 6.40
C HIS A 350 -19.97 -7.49 7.31
N ILE A 351 -19.13 -6.62 6.76
CA ILE A 351 -18.40 -5.59 7.53
C ILE A 351 -18.92 -4.21 7.18
N MET A 352 -18.79 -3.77 5.92
CA MET A 352 -19.14 -2.38 5.54
C MET A 352 -20.62 -2.07 5.76
N ALA A 353 -21.52 -3.00 5.44
CA ALA A 353 -22.96 -2.81 5.62
C ALA A 353 -23.40 -2.68 7.11
N LYS A 354 -22.54 -3.07 8.05
CA LYS A 354 -22.80 -3.05 9.50
C LYS A 354 -21.97 -2.01 10.27
N TYR A 355 -21.01 -1.36 9.59
CA TYR A 355 -20.13 -0.34 10.16
C TYR A 355 -20.80 1.03 10.09
#